data_AF-I4C653-F1
#
_entry.id   AF-I4C653-F1
#
_cell.length_a   1.000
_cell.length_b   1.000
_cell.length_c   1.000
_cell.angle_alpha   90.00
_cell.angle_beta   90.00
_cell.angle_gamma   90.00
#
_symmetry.space_group_name_H-M   'P 1'
#
loop_
_entity.id
_entity.type
_entity.pdbx_description
1 polymer ?
#
loop_
_entity_poly.entity_id
_entity_poly.type
_entity_poly.pdbx_seq_one_letter_code
_entity_poly.pdbx_strand_id
1 'polypeptide(L)'
;MRRPQTVQCPQCGWEQPSGPECPRCGVVFSKIQGKLHEPPAVNCEDDEWDSDEPDLLEPRTLDRDGWIMLLVGPTVALLAFLLFWPRWILSVFGTLVHEMGHAIFGWTFGYPSLPAFDLIWGGGVTVHVDRSPILLVVIYFLLAGLIFFFRRNTAAVICIAVIAAVHIFCTLTKYHVLIMVAMGHGTELLIGGLFIYRSLSGRAIIHYAERPLYAVIGFFMVFSNLAMSYRLMTSWYERGAYAGAKGSHMEMDFVRIARDLLNWKLSSVALLFFILAVVTPIAAYLAFRYERYIHSALAKLLRAETD
;
A
#
# COMPACT_ATOMS: atom_id res chain seq x y z
N MET A 1 19.35 -48.49 16.46
CA MET A 1 18.57 -47.24 16.43
C MET A 1 18.13 -46.99 14.99
N ARG A 2 16.84 -46.82 14.71
CA ARG A 2 16.36 -46.45 13.37
C ARG A 2 16.65 -44.96 13.15
N ARG A 3 17.25 -44.60 12.01
CA ARG A 3 17.37 -43.18 11.63
C ARG A 3 15.96 -42.61 11.44
N PRO A 4 15.67 -41.40 11.93
CA PRO A 4 14.39 -40.74 11.67
C PRO A 4 14.22 -40.55 10.16
N GLN A 5 13.01 -40.81 9.66
CA GLN A 5 12.69 -40.57 8.26
C GLN A 5 12.74 -39.06 7.98
N THR A 6 13.54 -38.68 6.99
CA THR A 6 13.57 -37.31 6.47
C THR A 6 12.69 -37.21 5.24
N VAL A 7 12.05 -36.05 5.08
CA VAL A 7 11.27 -35.68 3.90
C VAL A 7 11.85 -34.40 3.32
N GLN A 8 11.94 -34.33 1.99
CA GLN A 8 12.34 -33.12 1.30
C GLN A 8 11.10 -32.28 0.97
N CYS A 9 11.11 -31.01 1.34
CA CYS A 9 10.01 -30.10 1.05
C CYS A 9 9.87 -29.91 -0.47
N PRO A 10 8.72 -30.23 -1.09
CA PRO A 10 8.53 -30.10 -2.54
C PRO A 10 8.52 -28.64 -3.01
N GLN A 11 8.28 -27.68 -2.10
CA GLN A 11 8.19 -26.27 -2.46
C GLN A 11 9.52 -25.52 -2.32
N CYS A 12 10.41 -25.92 -1.39
CA CYS A 12 11.68 -25.22 -1.15
C CYS A 12 12.92 -26.11 -1.12
N GLY A 13 12.78 -27.42 -1.32
CA GLY A 13 13.88 -28.39 -1.37
C GLY A 13 14.55 -28.69 -0.02
N TRP A 14 14.07 -28.12 1.08
CA TRP A 14 14.67 -28.30 2.41
C TRP A 14 14.40 -29.69 2.98
N GLU A 15 15.44 -30.40 3.40
CA GLU A 15 15.32 -31.69 4.09
C GLU A 15 15.03 -31.50 5.58
N GLN A 16 14.08 -32.26 6.09
CA GLN A 16 13.69 -32.18 7.49
C GLN A 16 13.09 -33.49 8.01
N PRO A 17 12.96 -33.68 9.34
CA PRO A 17 12.18 -34.77 9.89
C PRO A 17 10.74 -34.74 9.39
N SER A 18 10.10 -35.90 9.22
CA SER A 18 8.68 -35.98 8.87
C SER A 18 7.82 -35.18 9.85
N GLY A 19 7.06 -34.22 9.34
CA GLY A 19 6.14 -33.37 10.11
C GLY A 19 4.94 -32.95 9.26
N PRO A 20 3.91 -32.33 9.85
CA PRO A 20 2.72 -31.89 9.12
C PRO A 20 3.00 -30.71 8.17
N GLU A 21 4.05 -29.92 8.44
CA GLU A 21 4.42 -28.75 7.66
C GLU A 21 5.94 -28.53 7.54
N CYS A 22 6.35 -27.71 6.57
CA CYS A 22 7.73 -27.26 6.45
C CYS A 22 7.97 -25.99 7.28
N PRO A 23 8.87 -25.98 8.28
CA PRO A 23 9.16 -24.84 9.13
C PRO A 23 9.85 -23.71 8.36
N ARG A 24 10.40 -24.00 7.17
CA ARG A 24 11.07 -23.00 6.34
C ARG A 24 10.12 -22.22 5.45
N CYS A 25 9.09 -22.87 4.90
CA CYS A 25 8.19 -22.24 3.92
C CYS A 25 6.69 -22.32 4.28
N GLY A 26 6.34 -22.95 5.41
CA GLY A 26 4.97 -23.09 5.89
C GLY A 26 4.10 -24.05 5.08
N VAL A 27 4.66 -24.80 4.12
CA VAL A 27 3.86 -25.70 3.29
C VAL A 27 3.37 -26.90 4.10
N VAL A 28 2.07 -27.19 4.03
CA VAL A 28 1.44 -28.32 4.72
C VAL A 28 1.44 -29.53 3.78
N PHE A 29 2.15 -30.60 4.13
CA PHE A 29 2.37 -31.74 3.22
C PHE A 29 1.09 -32.47 2.81
N SER A 30 0.08 -32.49 3.68
CA SER A 30 -1.22 -33.11 3.38
C SER A 30 -1.96 -32.44 2.22
N LYS A 31 -1.72 -31.14 1.97
CA LYS A 31 -2.31 -30.44 0.82
C LYS A 31 -1.63 -30.77 -0.51
N ILE A 32 -0.38 -31.24 -0.48
CA ILE A 32 0.39 -31.56 -1.69
C ILE A 32 0.22 -33.02 -2.09
N GLN A 33 0.13 -33.94 -1.12
CA GLN A 33 -0.05 -35.36 -1.42
C GLN A 33 -1.35 -35.65 -2.19
N GLY A 34 -2.38 -34.81 -2.04
CA GLY A 34 -3.61 -34.92 -2.85
C GLY A 34 -3.42 -34.64 -4.35
N LYS A 35 -2.32 -34.02 -4.78
CA LYS A 35 -2.00 -33.75 -6.20
C LYS A 35 -0.96 -34.70 -6.80
N LEU A 36 -0.17 -35.39 -5.99
CA LEU A 36 0.95 -36.22 -6.46
C LEU A 36 0.56 -37.68 -6.78
N HIS A 37 -0.68 -38.08 -6.51
CA HIS A 37 -1.13 -39.47 -6.67
C HIS A 37 -2.00 -39.75 -7.91
N GLU A 38 -2.17 -38.78 -8.82
CA GLU A 38 -2.57 -39.12 -10.18
C GLU A 38 -1.32 -39.54 -10.96
N PRO A 39 -1.12 -40.85 -11.26
CA PRO A 39 -0.07 -41.26 -12.17
C PRO A 39 -0.31 -40.51 -13.50
N PRO A 40 0.74 -39.94 -14.12
CA PRO A 40 0.57 -39.30 -15.41
C PRO A 40 0.00 -40.33 -16.38
N ALA A 41 -1.23 -40.11 -16.84
CA ALA A 41 -1.75 -40.83 -17.98
C ALA A 41 -0.80 -40.52 -19.14
N VAL A 42 -0.02 -41.52 -19.54
CA VAL A 42 0.85 -41.44 -20.72
C VAL A 42 -0.10 -41.47 -21.92
N ASN A 43 -0.63 -40.32 -22.30
CA ASN A 43 -1.31 -40.12 -23.56
C ASN A 43 -0.22 -39.93 -24.63
N CYS A 44 0.02 -40.98 -25.40
CA CYS A 44 0.84 -41.00 -26.59
C CYS A 44 0.06 -40.42 -27.79
N GLU A 45 -0.55 -39.25 -27.64
CA GLU A 45 -1.27 -38.59 -28.73
C GLU A 45 -0.40 -37.47 -29.29
N ASP A 46 0.12 -37.76 -30.47
CA ASP A 46 0.66 -36.89 -31.52
C ASP A 46 0.69 -35.39 -31.20
N ASP A 47 1.92 -34.83 -31.21
CA ASP A 47 2.28 -33.41 -31.12
C ASP A 47 1.59 -32.57 -32.22
N GLU A 48 0.30 -32.33 -32.04
CA GLU A 48 -0.49 -31.37 -32.80
C GLU A 48 -0.05 -29.98 -32.35
N TRP A 49 0.47 -29.22 -33.31
CA TRP A 49 1.05 -27.89 -33.15
C TRP A 49 0.32 -27.06 -32.09
N ASP A 50 0.99 -26.90 -30.94
CA ASP A 50 0.62 -25.99 -29.86
C ASP A 50 0.58 -24.58 -30.45
N SER A 51 -0.59 -24.21 -30.95
CA SER A 51 -0.83 -22.93 -31.58
C SER A 51 -0.49 -21.85 -30.57
N ASP A 52 0.35 -20.90 -30.98
CA ASP A 52 0.67 -19.64 -30.29
C ASP A 52 -0.60 -18.78 -30.09
N GLU A 53 -1.65 -19.33 -29.48
CA GLU A 53 -2.84 -18.60 -29.11
C GLU A 53 -2.38 -17.65 -28.01
N PRO A 54 -2.40 -16.33 -28.26
CA PRO A 54 -1.82 -15.38 -27.33
C PRO A 54 -2.60 -15.51 -26.02
N ASP A 55 -1.94 -16.01 -24.97
CA ASP A 55 -2.51 -16.23 -23.64
C ASP A 55 -3.30 -14.99 -23.21
N LEU A 56 -4.60 -15.02 -23.47
CA LEU A 56 -5.48 -13.87 -23.28
C LEU A 56 -5.56 -13.71 -21.77
N LEU A 57 -4.86 -12.72 -21.23
CA LEU A 57 -4.74 -12.51 -19.79
C LEU A 57 -6.14 -12.36 -19.17
N GLU A 58 -6.75 -13.43 -18.68
CA GLU A 58 -8.07 -13.29 -18.09
C GLU A 58 -7.96 -12.52 -16.77
N PRO A 59 -8.85 -11.55 -16.49
CA PRO A 59 -8.80 -10.88 -15.21
C PRO A 59 -9.14 -11.89 -14.09
N ARG A 60 -8.56 -11.68 -12.90
CA ARG A 60 -8.60 -12.64 -11.79
C ARG A 60 -9.94 -12.64 -11.07
N THR A 61 -10.51 -13.80 -10.79
CA THR A 61 -11.74 -13.92 -9.98
C THR A 61 -11.39 -14.07 -8.49
N LEU A 62 -12.30 -13.67 -7.61
CA LEU A 62 -12.14 -13.85 -6.17
C LEU A 62 -12.26 -15.34 -5.81
N ASP A 63 -11.26 -15.85 -5.09
CA ASP A 63 -11.34 -17.15 -4.43
C ASP A 63 -12.27 -17.08 -3.22
N ARG A 64 -12.65 -18.25 -2.66
CA ARG A 64 -13.47 -18.32 -1.45
C ARG A 64 -12.88 -17.49 -0.31
N ASP A 65 -11.57 -17.57 -0.12
CA ASP A 65 -10.88 -16.81 0.92
C ASP A 65 -10.95 -15.30 0.65
N GLY A 66 -10.79 -14.83 -0.59
CA GLY A 66 -10.95 -13.43 -0.96
C GLY A 66 -12.35 -12.90 -0.66
N TRP A 67 -13.40 -13.68 -0.92
CA TRP A 67 -14.77 -13.34 -0.53
C TRP A 67 -14.95 -13.26 0.99
N ILE A 68 -14.35 -14.20 1.74
CA ILE A 68 -14.36 -14.16 3.20
C ILE A 68 -13.69 -12.88 3.69
N MET A 69 -12.53 -12.50 3.16
CA MET A 69 -11.81 -11.28 3.58
C MET A 69 -12.60 -10.02 3.24
N LEU A 70 -13.26 -9.98 2.09
CA LEU A 70 -14.09 -8.85 1.66
C LEU A 70 -15.31 -8.64 2.57
N LEU A 71 -15.84 -9.69 3.20
CA LEU A 71 -16.96 -9.61 4.12
C LEU A 71 -16.53 -9.44 5.58
N VAL A 72 -15.63 -10.31 6.05
CA VAL A 72 -15.19 -10.38 7.45
C VAL A 72 -14.31 -9.19 7.80
N GLY A 73 -13.40 -8.80 6.90
CA GLY A 73 -12.49 -7.66 7.10
C GLY A 73 -13.21 -6.36 7.49
N PRO A 74 -14.13 -5.82 6.67
CA PRO A 74 -14.85 -4.60 7.02
C PRO A 74 -15.77 -4.80 8.23
N THR A 75 -16.38 -5.97 8.40
CA THR A 75 -17.24 -6.23 9.57
C THR A 75 -16.44 -6.13 10.88
N VAL A 76 -15.29 -6.79 10.95
CA VAL A 76 -14.42 -6.76 12.13
C VAL A 76 -13.77 -5.38 12.29
N ALA A 77 -13.37 -4.71 11.21
CA ALA A 77 -12.86 -3.34 11.26
C ALA A 77 -13.89 -2.36 11.81
N LEU A 78 -15.17 -2.50 11.43
CA LEU A 78 -16.27 -1.70 11.97
C LEU A 78 -16.47 -1.97 13.47
N LEU A 79 -16.46 -3.24 13.89
CA LEU A 79 -16.52 -3.59 15.32
C LEU A 79 -15.34 -2.99 16.09
N ALA A 80 -14.12 -3.09 15.54
CA ALA A 80 -12.92 -2.49 16.13
C ALA A 80 -13.03 -0.96 16.23
N PHE A 81 -13.67 -0.32 15.25
CA PHE A 81 -13.93 1.12 15.24
C PHE A 81 -14.93 1.56 16.31
N LEU A 82 -15.89 0.69 16.67
CA LEU A 82 -16.89 0.95 17.70
C LEU A 82 -16.37 0.69 19.12
N LEU A 83 -15.41 -0.21 19.28
CA LEU A 83 -14.83 -0.58 20.58
C LEU A 83 -13.62 0.30 20.93
N PHE A 84 -13.54 0.74 22.19
CA PHE A 84 -12.49 1.65 22.64
C PHE A 84 -11.07 1.12 22.44
N TRP A 85 -10.76 -0.07 22.98
CA TRP A 85 -9.39 -0.61 22.97
C TRP A 85 -8.85 -0.90 21.56
N PRO A 86 -9.57 -1.63 20.68
CA PRO A 86 -9.11 -1.85 19.32
C PRO A 86 -8.97 -0.54 18.53
N ARG A 87 -9.92 0.38 18.68
CA ARG A 87 -9.85 1.70 18.04
C ARG A 87 -8.60 2.46 18.46
N TRP A 88 -8.28 2.46 19.75
CA TRP A 88 -7.09 3.16 20.26
C TRP A 88 -5.80 2.58 19.65
N ILE A 89 -5.61 1.25 19.71
CA ILE A 89 -4.42 0.58 19.14
C ILE A 89 -4.28 0.86 17.65
N LEU A 90 -5.35 0.67 16.88
CA LEU A 90 -5.32 0.86 15.44
C LEU A 90 -5.18 2.35 15.05
N SER A 91 -5.68 3.27 15.88
CA SER A 91 -5.47 4.71 15.66
C SER A 91 -4.00 5.12 15.84
N VAL A 92 -3.27 4.54 16.80
CA VAL A 92 -1.82 4.77 16.96
C VAL A 92 -1.06 4.30 15.73
N PHE A 93 -1.43 3.14 15.18
CA PHE A 93 -0.86 2.66 13.92
C PHE A 93 -1.20 3.60 12.74
N GLY A 94 -2.44 4.08 12.67
CA GLY A 94 -2.85 5.10 11.69
C GLY A 94 -2.02 6.37 11.78
N THR A 95 -1.82 6.90 12.99
CA THR A 95 -0.95 8.06 13.26
C THR A 95 0.48 7.81 12.82
N LEU A 96 1.06 6.63 13.09
CA LEU A 96 2.41 6.32 12.62
C LEU A 96 2.52 6.41 11.10
N VAL A 97 1.54 5.83 10.39
CA VAL A 97 1.51 5.85 8.92
C VAL A 97 1.29 7.27 8.39
N HIS A 98 0.46 8.07 9.08
CA HIS A 98 0.23 9.47 8.77
C HIS A 98 1.53 10.28 8.83
N GLU A 99 2.23 10.25 9.97
CA GLU A 99 3.47 11.01 10.13
C GLU A 99 4.57 10.50 9.19
N MET A 100 4.63 9.18 8.93
CA MET A 100 5.53 8.61 7.93
C MET A 100 5.26 9.17 6.53
N GLY A 101 4.00 9.46 6.19
CA GLY A 101 3.61 10.12 4.96
C GLY A 101 4.24 11.51 4.81
N HIS A 102 4.05 12.39 5.80
CA HIS A 102 4.71 13.70 5.81
C HIS A 102 6.22 13.58 5.72
N ALA A 103 6.81 12.64 6.46
CA ALA A 103 8.25 12.47 6.50
C ALA A 103 8.81 12.02 5.14
N ILE A 104 8.26 10.96 4.54
CA ILE A 104 8.70 10.44 3.24
C ILE A 104 8.65 11.55 2.18
N PHE A 105 7.52 12.25 2.08
CA PHE A 105 7.37 13.29 1.07
C PHE A 105 8.21 14.53 1.39
N GLY A 106 8.44 14.84 2.67
CA GLY A 106 9.43 15.83 3.08
C GLY A 106 10.81 15.50 2.53
N TRP A 107 11.29 14.27 2.72
CA TRP A 107 12.58 13.82 2.18
C TRP A 107 12.63 13.91 0.65
N THR A 108 11.57 13.55 -0.06
CA THR A 108 11.53 13.69 -1.52
C THR A 108 11.68 15.13 -2.00
N PHE A 109 11.20 16.12 -1.24
CA PHE A 109 11.36 17.53 -1.59
C PHE A 109 12.58 18.21 -0.95
N GLY A 110 13.45 17.42 -0.32
CA GLY A 110 14.69 17.87 0.30
C GLY A 110 14.52 18.47 1.69
N TYR A 111 13.42 18.20 2.39
CA TYR A 111 13.22 18.55 3.79
C TYR A 111 13.54 17.34 4.67
N PRO A 112 14.70 17.27 5.33
CA PRO A 112 14.97 16.21 6.30
C PRO A 112 13.84 16.21 7.34
N SER A 113 13.16 15.08 7.47
CA SER A 113 11.92 14.99 8.25
C SER A 113 11.92 13.75 9.12
N LEU A 114 11.51 13.89 10.37
CA LEU A 114 11.42 12.79 11.33
C LEU A 114 9.98 12.66 11.85
N PRO A 115 9.32 11.52 11.64
CA PRO A 115 8.01 11.26 12.22
C PRO A 115 8.15 10.96 13.72
N ALA A 116 7.29 11.55 14.54
CA ALA A 116 7.27 11.36 15.98
C ALA A 116 5.82 11.31 16.52
N PHE A 117 5.67 10.80 17.74
CA PHE A 117 4.40 10.88 18.48
C PHE A 117 4.42 12.10 19.40
N ASP A 118 3.32 12.86 19.40
CA ASP A 118 3.09 13.92 20.38
C ASP A 118 2.38 13.31 21.60
N LEU A 119 3.15 13.10 22.67
CA LEU A 119 2.60 12.55 23.92
C LEU A 119 1.90 13.61 24.79
N ILE A 120 2.09 14.91 24.49
CA ILE A 120 1.52 16.00 25.28
C ILE A 120 0.07 16.23 24.87
N TRP A 121 -0.17 16.38 23.56
CA TRP A 121 -1.49 16.63 23.00
C TRP A 121 -2.16 15.38 22.43
N GLY A 122 -1.41 14.28 22.33
CA GLY A 122 -1.82 13.07 21.64
C GLY A 122 -1.65 13.18 20.13
N GLY A 123 -1.57 12.02 19.48
CA GLY A 123 -1.39 11.94 18.03
C GLY A 123 0.07 12.00 17.61
N GLY A 124 0.32 12.56 16.42
CA GLY A 124 1.62 12.57 15.78
C GLY A 124 2.11 13.98 15.45
N VAL A 125 3.41 14.11 15.23
CA VAL A 125 4.04 15.31 14.70
C VAL A 125 5.22 14.91 13.84
N THR A 126 5.35 15.55 12.68
CA THR A 126 6.53 15.41 11.83
C THR A 126 7.37 16.68 11.94
N VAL A 127 8.59 16.52 12.45
CA VAL A 127 9.54 17.63 12.56
C VAL A 127 10.26 17.76 11.22
N HIS A 128 10.12 18.92 10.58
CA HIS A 128 10.82 19.27 9.36
C HIS A 128 12.01 20.18 9.66
N VAL A 129 13.17 19.86 9.10
CA VAL A 129 14.33 20.74 9.04
C VAL A 129 14.27 21.60 7.77
N ASP A 130 15.03 22.69 7.74
CA ASP A 130 15.22 23.50 6.54
C ASP A 130 15.63 22.66 5.32
N ARG A 131 15.22 23.15 4.16
CA ARG A 131 15.43 22.47 2.89
C ARG A 131 16.93 22.34 2.59
N SER A 132 17.38 21.09 2.40
CA SER A 132 18.75 20.76 2.06
C SER A 132 18.94 20.67 0.55
N PRO A 133 19.72 21.56 -0.09
CA PRO A 133 20.01 21.47 -1.53
C PRO A 133 20.78 20.19 -1.88
N ILE A 134 21.57 19.65 -0.95
CA ILE A 134 22.31 18.40 -1.15
C ILE A 134 21.34 17.23 -1.39
N LEU A 135 20.25 17.14 -0.64
CA LEU A 135 19.25 16.09 -0.85
C LEU A 135 18.60 16.18 -2.23
N LEU A 136 18.28 17.38 -2.71
CA LEU A 136 17.75 17.56 -4.06
C LEU A 136 18.75 17.12 -5.12
N VAL A 137 20.03 17.49 -4.97
CA VAL A 137 21.10 17.06 -5.87
C VAL A 137 21.18 15.53 -5.93
N VAL A 138 21.15 14.85 -4.76
CA VAL A 138 21.13 13.37 -4.71
C VAL A 138 19.92 12.79 -5.44
N ILE A 139 18.72 13.34 -5.22
CA ILE A 139 17.49 12.88 -5.89
C ILE A 139 17.59 13.02 -7.41
N TYR A 140 18.10 14.15 -7.90
CA TYR A 140 18.26 14.36 -9.34
C TYR A 140 19.39 13.50 -9.94
N PHE A 141 20.46 13.22 -9.19
CA PHE A 141 21.46 12.24 -9.60
C PHE A 141 20.87 10.83 -9.70
N LEU A 142 20.00 10.41 -8.77
CA LEU A 142 19.31 9.12 -8.84
C LEU A 142 18.38 9.06 -10.05
N LEU A 143 17.60 10.11 -10.33
CA LEU A 143 16.73 10.18 -11.51
C LEU A 143 17.53 10.15 -12.81
N ALA A 144 18.63 10.90 -12.90
CA ALA A 144 19.54 10.87 -14.05
C ALA A 144 20.19 9.48 -14.22
N GLY A 145 20.58 8.84 -13.12
CA GLY A 145 21.08 7.46 -13.10
C GLY A 145 20.04 6.45 -13.61
N LEU A 146 18.77 6.59 -13.21
CA LEU A 146 17.67 5.76 -13.71
C LEU A 146 17.43 5.98 -15.21
N ILE A 147 17.45 7.23 -15.69
CA ILE A 147 17.36 7.53 -17.14
C ILE A 147 18.52 6.87 -17.89
N PHE A 148 19.74 6.96 -17.37
CA PHE A 148 20.90 6.32 -17.98
C PHE A 148 20.77 4.79 -17.99
N PHE A 149 20.34 4.19 -16.88
CA PHE A 149 20.14 2.74 -16.76
C PHE A 149 19.07 2.23 -17.73
N PHE A 150 17.97 2.95 -17.89
CA PHE A 150 16.87 2.59 -18.78
C PHE A 150 16.97 3.22 -20.19
N ARG A 151 18.11 3.80 -20.58
CA ARG A 151 18.26 4.62 -21.80
C ARG A 151 17.82 3.97 -23.13
N ARG A 152 17.79 2.64 -23.20
CA ARG A 152 17.32 1.88 -24.37
C ARG A 152 15.81 1.62 -24.36
N ASN A 153 15.17 1.64 -23.18
CA ASN A 153 13.73 1.51 -23.02
C ASN A 153 13.07 2.90 -23.05
N THR A 154 12.67 3.34 -24.24
CA THR A 154 12.11 4.69 -24.46
C THR A 154 10.88 4.98 -23.59
N ALA A 155 10.01 3.98 -23.38
CA ALA A 155 8.83 4.14 -22.53
C ALA A 155 9.22 4.41 -21.07
N ALA A 156 10.21 3.68 -20.54
CA ALA A 156 10.73 3.90 -19.19
C ALA A 156 11.36 5.30 -19.05
N VAL A 157 12.18 5.71 -20.01
CA VAL A 157 12.83 7.02 -20.02
C VAL A 157 11.80 8.15 -20.05
N ILE A 158 10.79 8.05 -20.92
CA ILE A 158 9.70 9.05 -20.99
C ILE A 158 8.97 9.12 -19.64
N CYS A 159 8.64 7.98 -19.04
CA CYS A 159 7.98 7.93 -17.74
C CYS A 159 8.83 8.61 -16.65
N ILE A 160 10.12 8.27 -16.55
CA ILE A 160 11.04 8.87 -15.56
C ILE A 160 11.23 10.36 -15.82
N ALA A 161 11.35 10.79 -17.08
CA ALA A 161 11.48 12.20 -17.45
C ALA A 161 10.23 13.02 -17.07
N VAL A 162 9.02 12.47 -17.27
CA VAL A 162 7.76 13.09 -16.82
C VAL A 162 7.73 13.20 -15.30
N ILE A 163 8.12 12.14 -14.57
CA ILE A 163 8.21 12.17 -13.11
C ILE A 163 9.20 13.26 -12.66
N ALA A 164 10.36 13.35 -13.28
CA ALA A 164 11.36 14.37 -12.99
C ALA A 164 10.83 15.78 -13.26
N ALA A 165 10.14 16.00 -14.38
CA ALA A 165 9.55 17.30 -14.73
C ALA A 165 8.45 17.73 -13.74
N VAL A 166 7.55 16.82 -13.37
CA VAL A 166 6.52 17.06 -12.34
C VAL A 166 7.19 17.36 -10.99
N HIS A 167 8.21 16.58 -10.62
CA HIS A 167 8.95 16.79 -9.38
C HIS A 167 9.63 18.17 -9.34
N ILE A 168 10.29 18.59 -10.44
CA ILE A 168 10.89 19.92 -10.57
C ILE A 168 9.82 21.02 -10.44
N PHE A 169 8.70 20.87 -11.13
CA PHE A 169 7.59 21.82 -11.04
C PHE A 169 7.07 21.97 -9.61
N CYS A 170 6.82 20.87 -8.90
CA CYS A 170 6.38 20.90 -7.50
C CYS A 170 7.45 21.48 -6.57
N THR A 171 8.72 21.14 -6.81
CA THR A 171 9.92 21.60 -6.08
C THR A 171 10.09 23.12 -6.16
N LEU A 172 9.78 23.73 -7.31
CA LEU A 172 9.94 25.16 -7.59
C LEU A 172 8.72 26.01 -7.22
N THR A 173 7.58 25.39 -6.93
CA THR A 173 6.31 26.06 -6.60
C THR A 173 5.88 25.74 -5.17
N LYS A 174 4.77 26.30 -4.67
CA LYS A 174 4.23 25.94 -3.34
C LYS A 174 3.64 24.52 -3.28
N TYR A 175 3.56 23.83 -4.41
CA TYR A 175 2.93 22.51 -4.49
C TYR A 175 3.70 21.42 -3.74
N HIS A 176 5.01 21.55 -3.52
CA HIS A 176 5.72 20.61 -2.64
C HIS A 176 5.16 20.61 -1.22
N VAL A 177 4.83 21.78 -0.65
CA VAL A 177 4.22 21.88 0.69
C VAL A 177 2.83 21.27 0.68
N LEU A 178 2.04 21.51 -0.38
CA LEU A 178 0.72 20.89 -0.54
C LEU A 178 0.79 19.38 -0.54
N ILE A 179 1.73 18.80 -1.32
CA ILE A 179 1.92 17.36 -1.37
C ILE A 179 2.38 16.84 0.00
N MET A 180 3.38 17.47 0.63
CA MET A 180 3.86 17.06 1.95
C MET A 180 2.74 17.00 2.99
N VAL A 181 1.90 18.03 3.06
CA VAL A 181 0.78 18.09 4.02
C VAL A 181 -0.36 17.13 3.64
N ALA A 182 -0.69 17.01 2.35
CA ALA A 182 -1.73 16.08 1.92
C ALA A 182 -1.34 14.61 2.12
N MET A 183 -0.04 14.29 2.07
CA MET A 183 0.44 12.92 2.11
C MET A 183 0.44 12.28 3.49
N GLY A 184 0.10 13.00 4.57
CA GLY A 184 -0.19 12.36 5.87
C GLY A 184 -1.38 11.41 5.73
N HIS A 185 -2.56 12.00 5.59
CA HIS A 185 -3.79 11.26 5.27
C HIS A 185 -3.72 10.51 3.93
N GLY A 186 -3.01 11.03 2.93
CA GLY A 186 -2.80 10.32 1.66
C GLY A 186 -2.09 8.98 1.82
N THR A 187 -1.06 8.91 2.67
CA THR A 187 -0.33 7.65 2.92
C THR A 187 -1.17 6.65 3.72
N GLU A 188 -2.05 7.11 4.61
CA GLU A 188 -3.03 6.23 5.25
C GLU A 188 -3.93 5.52 4.23
N LEU A 189 -4.42 6.24 3.21
CA LEU A 189 -5.21 5.64 2.13
C LEU A 189 -4.40 4.69 1.26
N LEU A 190 -3.15 5.03 0.93
CA LEU A 190 -2.26 4.16 0.15
C LEU A 190 -1.96 2.85 0.90
N ILE A 191 -1.61 2.92 2.18
CA ILE A 191 -1.33 1.73 3.01
C ILE A 191 -2.63 0.94 3.26
N GLY A 192 -3.74 1.62 3.52
CA GLY A 192 -5.05 0.97 3.67
C GLY A 192 -5.46 0.20 2.41
N GLY A 193 -5.32 0.82 1.24
CA GLY A 193 -5.56 0.19 -0.06
C GLY A 193 -4.60 -0.97 -0.35
N LEU A 194 -3.31 -0.83 -0.02
CA LEU A 194 -2.32 -1.91 -0.15
C LEU A 194 -2.67 -3.11 0.73
N PHE A 195 -3.12 -2.88 1.96
CA PHE A 195 -3.51 -3.96 2.88
C PHE A 195 -4.79 -4.65 2.43
N ILE A 196 -5.78 -3.92 1.92
CA ILE A 196 -6.96 -4.50 1.28
C ILE A 196 -6.51 -5.37 0.08
N TYR A 197 -5.67 -4.84 -0.81
CA TYR A 197 -5.14 -5.60 -1.96
C TYR A 197 -4.39 -6.87 -1.53
N ARG A 198 -3.54 -6.82 -0.51
CA ARG A 198 -2.83 -8.00 0.03
C ARG A 198 -3.81 -9.03 0.60
N SER A 199 -4.83 -8.57 1.32
CA SER A 199 -5.86 -9.46 1.87
C SER A 199 -6.67 -10.16 0.77
N LEU A 200 -6.91 -9.51 -0.36
CA LEU A 200 -7.63 -10.09 -1.50
C LEU A 200 -6.72 -11.03 -2.32
N SER A 201 -5.53 -10.57 -2.68
CA SER A 201 -4.60 -11.29 -3.57
C SER A 201 -3.92 -12.48 -2.93
N GLY A 202 -3.76 -12.47 -1.60
CA GLY A 202 -2.94 -13.43 -0.87
C GLY A 202 -1.43 -13.24 -1.09
N ARG A 203 -1.00 -12.15 -1.76
CA ARG A 203 0.41 -11.94 -2.10
C ARG A 203 1.24 -11.43 -0.94
N ALA A 204 2.50 -11.89 -0.93
CA ALA A 204 3.49 -11.58 0.08
C ALA A 204 3.04 -11.90 1.52
N ILE A 205 2.10 -12.83 1.67
CA ILE A 205 1.64 -13.36 2.95
C ILE A 205 2.58 -14.49 3.37
N ILE A 206 3.16 -14.38 4.55
CA ILE A 206 4.04 -15.41 5.12
C ILE A 206 3.19 -16.36 5.98
N HIS A 207 2.36 -15.81 6.86
CA HIS A 207 1.45 -16.57 7.72
C HIS A 207 -0.01 -16.38 7.31
N TYR A 208 -0.80 -17.47 7.32
CA TYR A 208 -2.22 -17.42 6.95
C TYR A 208 -3.02 -16.37 7.74
N ALA A 209 -2.65 -16.15 9.02
CA ALA A 209 -3.27 -15.16 9.89
C ALA A 209 -3.03 -13.70 9.45
N GLU A 210 -2.06 -13.40 8.59
CA GLU A 210 -1.82 -12.05 8.10
C GLU A 210 -2.93 -11.58 7.15
N ARG A 211 -3.58 -12.50 6.41
CA ARG A 211 -4.63 -12.17 5.44
C ARG A 211 -5.81 -11.45 6.10
N PRO A 212 -6.44 -11.98 7.17
CA PRO A 212 -7.50 -11.25 7.89
C PRO A 212 -6.97 -10.02 8.62
N LEU A 213 -5.73 -10.03 9.13
CA LEU A 213 -5.14 -8.88 9.80
C LEU A 213 -5.01 -7.68 8.84
N TYR A 214 -4.51 -7.90 7.62
CA TYR A 214 -4.45 -6.87 6.58
C TYR A 214 -5.83 -6.35 6.20
N ALA A 215 -6.82 -7.23 6.08
CA ALA A 215 -8.19 -6.81 5.79
C ALA A 215 -8.72 -5.87 6.89
N VAL A 216 -8.59 -6.25 8.16
CA VAL A 216 -9.06 -5.46 9.31
C VAL A 216 -8.36 -4.10 9.37
N ILE A 217 -7.03 -4.07 9.30
CA ILE A 217 -6.27 -2.82 9.39
C ILE A 217 -6.58 -1.91 8.20
N GLY A 218 -6.62 -2.46 6.98
CA GLY A 218 -6.89 -1.68 5.77
C GLY A 218 -8.27 -1.04 5.76
N PHE A 219 -9.32 -1.81 6.11
CA PHE A 219 -10.67 -1.26 6.22
C PHE A 219 -10.82 -0.30 7.42
N PHE A 220 -10.14 -0.55 8.54
CA PHE A 220 -10.16 0.38 9.68
C PHE A 220 -9.60 1.75 9.31
N MET A 221 -8.50 1.80 8.56
CA MET A 221 -7.93 3.06 8.05
C MET A 221 -8.91 3.80 7.14
N VAL A 222 -9.54 3.08 6.20
CA VAL A 222 -10.55 3.67 5.30
C VAL A 222 -11.74 4.22 6.10
N PHE A 223 -12.29 3.46 7.03
CA PHE A 223 -13.43 3.90 7.85
C PHE A 223 -13.09 5.08 8.75
N SER A 224 -11.89 5.10 9.33
CA SER A 224 -11.43 6.23 10.15
C SER A 224 -11.35 7.52 9.33
N ASN A 225 -10.80 7.44 8.12
CA ASN A 225 -10.70 8.55 7.18
C ASN A 225 -12.07 9.03 6.67
N LEU A 226 -12.99 8.10 6.36
CA LEU A 226 -14.38 8.43 5.99
C LEU A 226 -15.11 9.13 7.13
N ALA A 227 -15.02 8.59 8.35
CA ALA A 227 -15.71 9.13 9.52
C ALA A 227 -15.16 10.51 9.93
N MET A 228 -13.84 10.72 9.85
CA MET A 228 -13.23 12.04 10.04
C MET A 228 -13.75 13.04 9.00
N SER A 229 -13.67 12.69 7.72
CA SER A 229 -14.04 13.59 6.63
C SER A 229 -15.53 13.94 6.65
N TYR A 230 -16.38 12.96 6.92
CA TYR A 230 -17.82 13.16 7.07
C TYR A 230 -18.14 14.15 8.21
N ARG A 231 -17.47 14.01 9.37
CA ARG A 231 -17.64 14.95 10.49
C ARG A 231 -17.19 16.36 10.13
N LEU A 232 -16.06 16.51 9.44
CA LEU A 232 -15.56 17.80 8.96
C LEU A 232 -16.46 18.44 7.89
N MET A 233 -17.15 17.63 7.07
CA MET A 233 -18.12 18.12 6.10
C MET A 233 -19.41 18.61 6.76
N THR A 234 -19.92 17.86 7.73
CA THR A 234 -21.29 18.03 8.23
C THR A 234 -21.40 18.86 9.50
N SER A 235 -20.40 18.87 10.37
CA SER A 235 -20.46 19.52 11.68
C SER A 235 -19.52 20.72 11.78
N TRP A 236 -20.08 21.90 12.08
CA TRP A 236 -19.27 23.09 12.35
C TRP A 236 -18.49 22.97 13.66
N TYR A 237 -19.03 22.27 14.65
CA TYR A 237 -18.38 22.02 15.93
C TYR A 237 -17.11 21.18 15.74
N GLU A 238 -17.21 20.09 14.97
CA GLU A 238 -16.07 19.21 14.66
C GLU A 238 -14.98 19.94 13.86
N ARG A 239 -15.36 20.86 12.95
CA ARG A 239 -14.40 21.73 12.27
C ARG A 239 -13.66 22.65 13.23
N GLY A 240 -14.36 23.25 14.19
CA GLY A 240 -13.76 24.10 15.21
C GLY A 240 -12.82 23.31 16.12
N ALA A 241 -13.26 22.13 16.58
CA ALA A 241 -12.46 21.23 17.40
C ALA A 241 -11.20 20.76 16.65
N TYR A 242 -11.34 20.35 15.39
CA TYR A 242 -10.21 19.95 14.55
C TYR A 242 -9.23 21.11 14.34
N ALA A 243 -9.71 22.32 14.06
CA ALA A 243 -8.83 23.48 13.89
C ALA A 243 -8.07 23.87 15.17
N GLY A 244 -8.59 23.54 16.36
CA GLY A 244 -7.94 23.79 17.64
C GLY A 244 -7.21 22.59 18.27
N ALA A 245 -7.17 21.43 17.59
CA ALA A 245 -6.80 20.16 18.22
C ALA A 245 -5.36 20.09 18.75
N LYS A 246 -4.41 20.83 18.17
CA LYS A 246 -3.00 20.85 18.58
C LYS A 246 -2.57 22.18 19.21
N GLY A 247 -3.52 22.86 19.84
CA GLY A 247 -3.32 24.21 20.38
C GLY A 247 -3.13 25.27 19.28
N SER A 248 -2.93 26.53 19.66
CA SER A 248 -2.79 27.64 18.71
C SER A 248 -1.48 27.64 17.91
N HIS A 249 -0.57 26.69 18.17
CA HIS A 249 0.79 26.70 17.61
C HIS A 249 1.00 25.70 16.48
N MET A 250 0.16 24.67 16.35
CA MET A 250 0.25 23.67 15.29
C MET A 250 -1.11 23.51 14.61
N GLU A 251 -1.11 23.63 13.29
CA GLU A 251 -2.33 23.51 12.51
C GLU A 251 -2.47 22.12 11.92
N MET A 252 -3.72 21.64 11.88
CA MET A 252 -4.03 20.35 11.28
C MET A 252 -3.98 20.40 9.75
N ASP A 253 -3.64 19.28 9.11
CA ASP A 253 -3.40 19.18 7.67
C ASP A 253 -4.48 19.82 6.82
N PHE A 254 -5.75 19.44 7.02
CA PHE A 254 -6.83 19.95 6.17
C PHE A 254 -7.08 21.44 6.38
N VAL A 255 -6.79 21.98 7.56
CA VAL A 255 -6.87 23.43 7.82
C VAL A 255 -5.78 24.14 7.03
N ARG A 256 -4.55 23.64 7.09
CA ARG A 256 -3.42 24.20 6.36
C ARG A 256 -3.62 24.12 4.84
N ILE A 257 -4.11 22.98 4.33
CA ILE A 257 -4.47 22.82 2.91
C ILE A 257 -5.57 23.81 2.50
N ALA A 258 -6.64 23.89 3.28
CA ALA A 258 -7.78 24.74 2.99
C ALA A 258 -7.39 26.22 3.01
N ARG A 259 -6.75 26.69 4.09
CA ARG A 259 -6.52 28.12 4.32
C ARG A 259 -5.26 28.63 3.64
N ASP A 260 -4.14 27.93 3.81
CA ASP A 260 -2.82 28.48 3.44
C ASP A 260 -2.41 28.16 2.01
N LEU A 261 -2.94 27.06 1.44
CA LEU A 261 -2.47 26.53 0.16
C LEU A 261 -3.50 26.68 -0.98
N LEU A 262 -4.77 26.36 -0.73
CA LEU A 262 -5.82 26.39 -1.77
C LEU A 262 -6.80 27.56 -1.63
N ASN A 263 -6.86 28.19 -0.45
CA ASN A 263 -7.85 29.21 -0.12
C ASN A 263 -9.30 28.71 -0.31
N TRP A 264 -9.54 27.47 0.11
CA TRP A 264 -10.82 26.75 0.04
C TRP A 264 -11.49 26.67 1.41
N LYS A 265 -12.78 26.31 1.42
CA LYS A 265 -13.46 25.92 2.66
C LYS A 265 -12.95 24.56 3.12
N LEU A 266 -12.73 24.40 4.44
CA LEU A 266 -12.34 23.13 5.05
C LEU A 266 -13.28 21.97 4.67
N SER A 267 -14.59 22.23 4.58
CA SER A 267 -15.58 21.23 4.15
C SER A 267 -15.37 20.73 2.73
N SER A 268 -14.84 21.57 1.82
CA SER A 268 -14.57 21.18 0.43
C SER A 268 -13.34 20.27 0.33
N VAL A 269 -12.30 20.57 1.11
CA VAL A 269 -11.11 19.69 1.23
C VAL A 269 -11.53 18.33 1.82
N ALA A 270 -12.34 18.35 2.88
CA ALA A 270 -12.88 17.14 3.48
C ALA A 270 -13.75 16.33 2.51
N LEU A 271 -14.58 16.97 1.69
CA LEU A 271 -15.38 16.29 0.65
C LEU A 271 -14.49 15.61 -0.40
N LEU A 272 -13.49 16.31 -0.92
CA LEU A 272 -12.55 15.73 -1.88
C LEU A 272 -11.87 14.50 -1.28
N PHE A 273 -11.39 14.62 -0.04
CA PHE A 273 -10.73 13.50 0.62
C PHE A 273 -11.69 12.36 0.98
N PHE A 274 -12.95 12.64 1.33
CA PHE A 274 -13.99 11.62 1.50
C PHE A 274 -14.16 10.79 0.22
N ILE A 275 -14.18 11.44 -0.96
CA ILE A 275 -14.26 10.75 -2.25
C ILE A 275 -13.04 9.85 -2.46
N LEU A 276 -11.83 10.35 -2.17
CA LEU A 276 -10.60 9.54 -2.26
C LEU A 276 -10.65 8.32 -1.33
N ALA A 277 -11.16 8.49 -0.11
CA ALA A 277 -11.33 7.39 0.83
C ALA A 277 -12.33 6.33 0.34
N VAL A 278 -13.43 6.73 -0.34
CA VAL A 278 -14.38 5.79 -0.99
C VAL A 278 -13.75 5.08 -2.19
N VAL A 279 -12.97 5.79 -3.01
CA VAL A 279 -12.30 5.22 -4.19
C VAL A 279 -11.22 4.21 -3.79
N THR A 280 -10.60 4.37 -2.62
CA THR A 280 -9.50 3.52 -2.14
C THR A 280 -9.79 2.00 -2.19
N PRO A 281 -10.86 1.47 -1.54
CA PRO A 281 -11.18 0.04 -1.61
C PRO A 281 -11.54 -0.43 -3.04
N ILE A 282 -12.17 0.43 -3.85
CA ILE A 282 -12.49 0.13 -5.26
C ILE A 282 -11.19 -0.03 -6.05
N ALA A 283 -10.26 0.90 -5.90
CA ALA A 283 -8.95 0.86 -6.55
C ALA A 283 -8.15 -0.39 -6.11
N ALA A 284 -8.19 -0.76 -4.83
CA ALA A 284 -7.56 -1.98 -4.32
C ALA A 284 -8.17 -3.25 -4.96
N TYR A 285 -9.49 -3.30 -5.10
CA TYR A 285 -10.18 -4.40 -5.80
C TYR A 285 -9.84 -4.45 -7.29
N LEU A 286 -9.81 -3.31 -7.98
CA LEU A 286 -9.42 -3.24 -9.39
C LEU A 286 -7.96 -3.66 -9.59
N ALA A 287 -7.06 -3.24 -8.69
CA ALA A 287 -5.66 -3.67 -8.70
C ALA A 287 -5.54 -5.19 -8.54
N PHE A 288 -6.36 -5.81 -7.68
CA PHE A 288 -6.46 -7.27 -7.57
C PHE A 288 -7.01 -7.91 -8.86
N ARG A 289 -8.11 -7.39 -9.39
CA ARG A 289 -8.80 -7.91 -10.58
C ARG A 289 -7.90 -7.91 -11.82
N TYR A 290 -7.14 -6.83 -12.01
CA TYR A 290 -6.28 -6.60 -13.17
C TYR A 290 -4.79 -6.79 -12.86
N GLU A 291 -4.46 -7.50 -11.79
CA GLU A 291 -3.09 -7.74 -11.32
C GLU A 291 -2.16 -8.24 -12.43
N ARG A 292 -2.59 -9.23 -13.24
CA ARG A 292 -1.77 -9.79 -14.33
C ARG A 292 -1.44 -8.75 -15.39
N TYR A 293 -2.39 -7.90 -15.76
CA TYR A 293 -2.19 -6.81 -16.71
C TYR A 293 -1.22 -5.77 -16.17
N ILE A 294 -1.41 -5.35 -14.91
CA ILE A 294 -0.54 -4.38 -14.25
C ILE A 294 0.88 -4.93 -14.17
N HIS A 295 1.06 -6.20 -13.78
CA HIS A 295 2.37 -6.83 -13.73
C HIS A 295 3.03 -6.95 -15.10
N SER A 296 2.29 -7.32 -16.14
CA SER A 296 2.81 -7.39 -17.51
C SER A 296 3.22 -6.01 -18.02
N ALA A 297 2.40 -4.98 -17.79
CA ALA A 297 2.71 -3.61 -18.15
C ALA A 297 3.94 -3.07 -17.40
N LEU A 298 4.02 -3.31 -16.09
CA LEU A 298 5.19 -2.94 -15.28
C LEU A 298 6.44 -3.72 -15.68
N ALA A 299 6.32 -5.01 -16.00
CA ALA A 299 7.45 -5.81 -16.46
C ALA A 299 7.99 -5.29 -17.80
N LYS A 300 7.11 -4.91 -18.74
CA LYS A 300 7.52 -4.26 -20.00
C LYS A 300 8.18 -2.91 -19.75
N LEU A 301 7.62 -2.11 -18.84
CA LEU A 301 8.16 -0.79 -18.48
C LEU A 301 9.50 -0.89 -17.77
N LEU A 302 9.70 -1.89 -16.91
CA LEU A 302 10.89 -2.04 -16.06
C LEU A 302 11.90 -3.06 -16.59
N ARG A 303 11.68 -3.66 -17.77
CA ARG A 303 12.66 -4.55 -18.39
C ARG A 303 13.87 -3.72 -18.78
N ALA A 304 14.95 -3.87 -18.00
CA ALA A 304 16.28 -3.52 -18.44
C ALA A 304 16.67 -4.50 -19.55
N GLU A 305 17.15 -4.01 -20.69
CA GLU A 305 17.77 -4.88 -21.68
C GLU A 305 19.05 -5.46 -21.05
N THR A 306 19.08 -6.77 -20.87
CA THR A 306 20.32 -7.50 -20.61
C THR A 306 21.13 -7.51 -21.90
N ASP A 307 22.34 -6.93 -21.85
CA ASP A 307 23.32 -6.95 -22.94
C ASP A 307 23.68 -8.38 -23.37
#